data_AF-A0A077S2K5-F1
#
_entry.id   AF-A0A077S2K5-F1
#
_cell.length_a   1.000
_cell.length_b   1.000
_cell.length_c   1.000
_cell.angle_alpha   90.00
_cell.angle_beta   90.00
_cell.angle_gamma   90.00
#
_symmetry.space_group_name_H-M   'P 1'
#
loop_
_entity.id
_entity.type
_entity.pdbx_description
1 polymer ?
#
loop_
_entity_poly.entity_id
_entity_poly.type
_entity_poly.pdbx_seq_one_letter_code
_entity_poly.pdbx_strand_id
1 'polypeptide(L)'
;MGSKRRRCVALEEDQVEEIGHLGLEDDGLVRAAAAAAARQADEVEIEKLTEEEIERAYQTVFQLDEEYRNVIIEEAFYQSEIKMLQARKASIDDRLSKLKQKTKEPDSDSIKHIRSGTRKVIELEESIDALKSELSKTCLRKAKVEAVYISSMSIIEHHVANEGEGLFLGCLAYVMMME
;
A
#
# COMPACT_ATOMS: atom_id res chain seq x y z
N MET A 1 23.18 -0.47 -38.70
CA MET A 1 23.33 0.27 -37.42
C MET A 1 21.95 0.75 -37.02
N GLY A 2 21.20 -0.08 -36.30
CA GLY A 2 19.82 0.22 -35.87
C GLY A 2 19.82 1.03 -34.58
N SER A 3 19.11 2.14 -34.58
CA SER A 3 18.98 3.05 -33.45
C SER A 3 18.13 2.40 -32.35
N LYS A 4 18.75 2.03 -31.21
CA LYS A 4 18.08 1.52 -30.01
C LYS A 4 17.10 2.58 -29.48
N ARG A 5 15.79 2.31 -29.52
CA ARG A 5 14.79 3.17 -28.85
C ARG A 5 14.48 2.57 -27.48
N ARG A 6 15.16 3.10 -26.45
CA ARG A 6 14.78 2.84 -25.04
C ARG A 6 13.50 3.60 -24.77
N ARG A 7 12.45 2.93 -24.30
CA ARG A 7 11.24 3.58 -23.81
C ARG A 7 11.30 3.53 -22.28
N CYS A 8 11.67 4.65 -21.66
CA CYS A 8 11.55 4.83 -20.22
C CYS A 8 10.06 4.96 -19.90
N VAL A 9 9.53 4.07 -19.07
CA VAL A 9 8.18 4.23 -18.51
C VAL A 9 8.38 4.93 -17.18
N ALA A 10 8.49 6.25 -17.23
CA ALA A 10 8.44 7.05 -16.00
C ALA A 10 7.03 6.89 -15.42
N LEU A 11 6.92 6.34 -14.21
CA LEU A 11 5.69 6.46 -13.44
C LEU A 11 5.42 7.96 -13.26
N GLU A 12 4.26 8.42 -13.72
CA GLU A 12 3.85 9.81 -13.59
C GLU A 12 3.81 10.21 -12.11
N GLU A 13 4.39 11.38 -11.79
CA GLU A 13 4.57 11.88 -10.42
C GLU A 13 3.24 11.98 -9.62
N ASP A 14 2.10 12.00 -10.32
CA ASP A 14 0.75 12.13 -9.76
C ASP A 14 0.29 10.89 -8.97
N GLN A 15 0.82 9.69 -9.21
CA GLN A 15 0.48 8.49 -8.41
C GLN A 15 1.23 8.43 -7.06
N VAL A 16 2.24 9.28 -6.87
CA VAL A 16 3.05 9.37 -5.64
C VAL A 16 2.39 10.30 -4.60
N GLU A 17 1.52 11.20 -5.04
CA GLU A 17 0.88 12.20 -4.16
C GLU A 17 -0.30 11.64 -3.35
N GLU A 18 -1.03 10.65 -3.85
CA GLU A 18 -2.27 10.17 -3.20
C GLU A 18 -2.02 9.35 -1.92
N ILE A 19 -0.77 8.94 -1.67
CA ILE A 19 -0.31 8.30 -0.43
C ILE A 19 -0.16 9.33 0.71
N GLY A 20 -0.16 10.63 0.40
CA GLY A 20 0.23 11.72 1.31
C GLY A 20 -0.75 12.13 2.41
N HIS A 21 -1.86 11.40 2.64
CA HIS A 21 -2.92 11.87 3.56
C HIS A 21 -3.07 11.14 4.89
N LEU A 22 -2.13 10.26 5.27
CA LEU A 22 -2.23 9.49 6.53
C LEU A 22 -1.27 9.93 7.66
N GLY A 23 -0.42 10.94 7.45
CA GLY A 23 0.37 11.55 8.53
C GLY A 23 1.28 10.54 9.25
N LEU A 24 1.92 9.65 8.49
CA LEU A 24 2.92 8.71 9.02
C LEU A 24 4.30 9.34 8.85
N GLU A 25 5.07 9.43 9.93
CA GLU A 25 6.47 9.92 9.89
C GLU A 25 7.40 9.02 9.03
N ASP A 26 6.88 7.91 8.50
CA ASP A 26 7.52 6.93 7.62
C ASP A 26 7.26 7.16 6.10
N ASP A 27 6.59 8.26 5.72
CA ASP A 27 6.24 8.60 4.33
C ASP A 27 7.46 8.61 3.38
N GLY A 28 8.65 8.93 3.90
CA GLY A 28 9.90 8.91 3.13
C GLY A 28 10.39 7.50 2.79
N LEU A 29 10.16 6.52 3.67
CA LEU A 29 10.59 5.12 3.49
C LEU A 29 9.68 4.38 2.52
N VAL A 30 8.36 4.61 2.62
CA VAL A 30 7.38 4.03 1.68
C VAL A 30 7.57 4.62 0.29
N ARG A 31 7.75 5.95 0.16
CA ARG A 31 8.07 6.59 -1.14
C ARG A 31 9.42 6.14 -1.69
N ALA A 32 10.45 6.02 -0.86
CA ALA A 32 11.76 5.53 -1.30
C ALA A 32 11.71 4.06 -1.74
N ALA A 33 10.90 3.23 -1.09
CA ALA A 33 10.72 1.84 -1.44
C ALA A 33 9.84 1.66 -2.69
N ALA A 34 8.79 2.46 -2.85
CA ALA A 34 8.00 2.54 -4.08
C ALA A 34 8.85 3.05 -5.26
N ALA A 35 9.67 4.08 -5.05
CA ALA A 35 10.62 4.58 -6.05
C ALA A 35 11.75 3.57 -6.35
N ALA A 36 12.17 2.75 -5.38
CA ALA A 36 13.13 1.68 -5.59
C ALA A 36 12.53 0.48 -6.33
N ALA A 37 11.26 0.14 -6.06
CA ALA A 37 10.50 -0.86 -6.81
C ALA A 37 10.24 -0.40 -8.26
N ALA A 38 9.90 0.87 -8.45
CA ALA A 38 9.80 1.51 -9.76
C ALA A 38 11.12 1.49 -10.53
N ARG A 39 12.26 1.78 -9.86
CA ARG A 39 13.59 1.66 -10.47
C ARG A 39 14.03 0.22 -10.75
N GLN A 40 13.50 -0.77 -10.03
CA GLN A 40 13.72 -2.17 -10.36
C GLN A 40 12.88 -2.65 -11.54
N ALA A 41 11.79 -1.95 -11.87
CA ALA A 41 11.01 -2.18 -13.09
C ALA A 41 11.67 -1.57 -14.34
N ASP A 42 12.79 -0.86 -14.22
CA ASP A 42 13.52 -0.28 -15.35
C ASP A 42 14.52 -1.27 -15.99
N GLU A 43 14.45 -1.30 -17.32
CA GLU A 43 15.23 -2.05 -18.33
C GLU A 43 14.89 -3.53 -18.56
N VAL A 44 13.67 -3.80 -19.05
CA VAL A 44 13.41 -4.99 -19.89
C VAL A 44 13.74 -4.63 -21.35
N GLU A 45 14.72 -5.30 -21.98
CA GLU A 45 14.95 -5.20 -23.44
C GLU A 45 13.81 -5.90 -24.20
N ILE A 46 12.70 -5.19 -24.41
CA ILE A 46 11.45 -5.75 -24.97
C ILE A 46 11.62 -6.27 -26.43
N GLU A 47 12.68 -5.86 -27.14
CA GLU A 47 12.96 -6.26 -28.53
C GLU A 47 13.54 -7.68 -28.67
N LYS A 48 13.84 -8.41 -27.57
CA LYS A 48 14.41 -9.77 -27.61
C LYS A 48 13.75 -10.77 -26.65
N LEU A 49 12.50 -10.54 -26.27
CA LEU A 49 11.83 -11.45 -25.35
C LEU A 49 11.56 -12.80 -26.00
N THR A 50 11.80 -13.88 -25.27
CA THR A 50 11.43 -15.23 -25.70
C THR A 50 9.94 -15.47 -25.49
N GLU A 51 9.36 -16.43 -26.21
CA GLU A 51 7.95 -16.85 -26.01
C GLU A 51 7.69 -17.25 -24.54
N GLU A 52 8.68 -17.87 -23.89
CA GLU A 52 8.62 -18.24 -22.47
C GLU A 52 8.61 -17.03 -21.52
N GLU A 53 9.27 -15.92 -21.88
CA GLU A 53 9.22 -14.67 -21.11
C GLU A 53 7.86 -13.98 -21.25
N ILE A 54 7.27 -14.04 -22.45
CA ILE A 54 5.93 -13.52 -22.73
C ILE A 54 4.87 -14.35 -21.98
N GLU A 55 4.94 -15.67 -22.05
CA GLU A 55 4.02 -16.55 -21.32
C GLU A 55 4.10 -16.34 -19.80
N ARG A 56 5.32 -16.17 -19.26
CA ARG A 56 5.53 -15.82 -17.84
C ARG A 56 4.91 -14.48 -17.48
N ALA A 57 4.99 -13.47 -18.34
CA ALA A 57 4.35 -12.18 -18.09
C ALA A 57 2.83 -12.32 -18.00
N TYR A 58 2.20 -13.07 -18.92
CA TYR A 58 0.77 -13.38 -18.83
C TYR A 58 0.41 -14.10 -17.54
N GLN A 59 1.12 -15.20 -17.21
CA GLN A 59 0.87 -15.95 -15.98
C GLN A 59 1.05 -15.10 -14.72
N THR A 60 2.03 -14.20 -14.71
CA THR A 60 2.31 -13.28 -13.60
C THR A 60 1.15 -12.32 -13.39
N VAL A 61 0.64 -11.71 -14.45
CA VAL A 61 -0.52 -10.78 -14.37
C VAL A 61 -1.75 -11.48 -13.78
N PHE A 62 -2.04 -12.72 -14.21
CA PHE A 62 -3.15 -13.50 -13.67
C PHE A 62 -2.97 -13.85 -12.19
N GLN A 63 -1.75 -14.21 -11.77
CA GLN A 63 -1.47 -14.56 -10.38
C GLN A 63 -1.50 -13.35 -9.44
N LEU A 64 -1.04 -12.20 -9.93
CA LEU A 64 -0.98 -10.98 -9.13
C LEU A 64 -2.36 -10.35 -8.88
N ASP A 65 -3.39 -10.65 -9.67
CA ASP A 65 -4.74 -10.11 -9.43
C ASP A 65 -5.29 -10.56 -8.05
N GLU A 66 -5.17 -11.84 -7.72
CA GLU A 66 -5.62 -12.35 -6.42
C GLU A 66 -4.77 -11.77 -5.27
N GLU A 67 -3.44 -11.70 -5.45
CA GLU A 67 -2.55 -11.12 -4.46
C GLU A 67 -2.87 -9.63 -4.23
N TYR A 68 -3.09 -8.86 -5.31
CA TYR A 68 -3.39 -7.44 -5.26
C TYR A 68 -4.71 -7.15 -4.53
N ARG A 69 -5.78 -7.90 -4.86
CA ARG A 69 -7.08 -7.80 -4.16
C ARG A 69 -6.92 -8.08 -2.65
N ASN A 70 -6.17 -9.12 -2.29
CA ASN A 70 -5.91 -9.45 -0.90
C ASN A 70 -5.14 -8.33 -0.17
N VAL A 71 -4.14 -7.73 -0.83
CA VAL A 71 -3.38 -6.61 -0.25
C VAL A 71 -4.27 -5.39 -0.03
N ILE A 72 -5.17 -5.04 -0.95
CA ILE A 72 -6.10 -3.92 -0.80
C ILE A 72 -7.05 -4.14 0.39
N ILE A 73 -7.60 -5.34 0.53
CA ILE A 73 -8.50 -5.67 1.64
C ILE A 73 -7.77 -5.56 2.98
N GLU A 74 -6.54 -6.08 3.06
CA GLU A 74 -5.72 -6.03 4.26
C GLU A 74 -5.31 -4.59 4.62
N GLU A 75 -4.95 -3.77 3.64
CA GLU A 75 -4.67 -2.34 3.81
C GLU A 75 -5.90 -1.61 4.39
N ALA A 76 -7.08 -1.80 3.78
CA ALA A 76 -8.32 -1.19 4.23
C ALA A 76 -8.71 -1.64 5.64
N PHE A 77 -8.48 -2.91 5.97
CA PHE A 77 -8.69 -3.44 7.32
C PHE A 77 -7.83 -2.71 8.35
N TYR A 78 -6.52 -2.62 8.13
CA TYR A 78 -5.62 -1.94 9.07
C TYR A 78 -5.93 -0.46 9.22
N GLN A 79 -6.24 0.24 8.13
CA GLN A 79 -6.65 1.64 8.19
C GLN A 79 -7.93 1.84 9.02
N SER A 80 -8.92 0.95 8.86
CA SER A 80 -10.16 0.99 9.62
C SER A 80 -9.92 0.75 11.12
N GLU A 81 -9.14 -0.28 11.44
CA GLU A 81 -8.85 -0.65 12.82
C GLU A 81 -8.06 0.44 13.55
N ILE A 82 -7.04 1.02 12.90
CA ILE A 82 -6.28 2.16 13.44
C ILE A 82 -7.22 3.33 13.75
N LYS A 83 -8.11 3.71 12.82
CA LYS A 83 -9.08 4.80 13.03
C LYS A 83 -9.99 4.51 14.23
N MET A 84 -10.46 3.28 14.37
CA MET A 84 -11.31 2.87 15.49
C MET A 84 -10.59 3.00 16.83
N LEU A 85 -9.35 2.50 16.92
CA LEU A 85 -8.55 2.57 18.13
C LEU A 85 -8.16 4.02 18.48
N GLN A 86 -7.83 4.85 17.49
CA GLN A 86 -7.57 6.28 17.69
C GLN A 86 -8.79 7.01 18.26
N ALA A 87 -9.99 6.74 17.73
CA ALA A 87 -11.22 7.32 18.26
C ALA A 87 -11.48 6.87 19.71
N ARG A 88 -11.23 5.60 20.02
CA ARG A 88 -11.35 5.06 21.38
C ARG A 88 -10.35 5.69 22.33
N LYS A 89 -9.09 5.86 21.91
CA LYS A 89 -8.04 6.53 22.67
C LYS A 89 -8.44 7.97 22.98
N ALA A 90 -8.86 8.74 21.97
CA ALA A 90 -9.30 10.13 22.13
C ALA A 90 -10.47 10.25 23.13
N SER A 91 -11.41 9.31 23.10
CA SER A 91 -12.51 9.27 24.08
C SER A 91 -12.02 9.05 25.52
N ILE A 92 -11.03 8.18 25.72
CA ILE A 92 -10.45 7.94 27.06
C ILE A 92 -9.63 9.15 27.51
N ASP A 93 -8.85 9.75 26.62
CA ASP A 93 -8.07 10.96 26.90
C ASP A 93 -8.95 12.14 27.31
N ASP A 94 -10.06 12.37 26.62
CA ASP A 94 -11.05 13.39 27.00
C ASP A 94 -11.64 13.13 28.39
N ARG A 95 -12.00 11.87 28.68
CA ARG A 95 -12.50 11.48 30.01
C ARG A 95 -11.44 11.69 31.10
N LEU A 96 -10.17 11.36 30.83
CA LEU A 96 -9.07 11.58 31.76
C LEU A 96 -8.81 13.07 31.99
N SER A 97 -8.84 13.88 30.94
CA SER A 97 -8.69 15.33 31.02
C SER A 97 -9.78 15.95 31.89
N LYS A 98 -11.05 15.59 31.64
CA LYS A 98 -12.19 16.03 32.45
C LYS A 98 -12.09 15.58 33.90
N LEU A 99 -11.62 14.35 34.15
CA LEU A 99 -11.43 13.83 35.50
C LEU A 99 -10.33 14.64 36.22
N LYS A 100 -9.17 14.82 35.60
CA LYS A 100 -8.05 15.62 36.14
C LYS A 100 -8.47 17.07 36.45
N GLN A 101 -9.30 17.69 35.61
CA GLN A 101 -9.80 19.06 35.83
C GLN A 101 -10.80 19.18 36.99
N LYS A 102 -11.67 18.17 37.17
CA LYS A 102 -12.67 18.17 38.25
C LYS A 102 -12.04 17.90 39.61
N THR A 103 -10.90 17.23 39.64
CA THR A 103 -10.25 16.78 40.87
C THR A 103 -9.26 17.83 41.39
N LYS A 104 -9.71 18.72 42.28
CA LYS A 104 -8.83 19.69 42.98
C LYS A 104 -7.98 19.04 44.08
N GLU A 105 -8.55 18.06 44.78
CA GLU A 105 -7.85 17.17 45.72
C GLU A 105 -8.23 15.73 45.35
N PRO A 106 -7.29 14.91 44.85
CA PRO A 106 -7.60 13.57 44.39
C PRO A 106 -7.83 12.60 45.54
N ASP A 107 -9.05 12.08 45.62
CA ASP A 107 -9.36 10.92 46.45
C ASP A 107 -8.76 9.63 45.87
N SER A 108 -8.71 8.58 46.69
CA SER A 108 -8.11 7.29 46.33
C SER A 108 -8.73 6.70 45.06
N ASP A 109 -10.04 6.89 44.86
CA ASP A 109 -10.76 6.33 43.72
C ASP A 109 -10.51 7.11 42.43
N SER A 110 -10.43 8.44 42.50
CA SER A 110 -9.99 9.31 41.40
C SER A 110 -8.58 8.95 40.95
N ILE A 111 -7.65 8.71 41.89
CA ILE A 111 -6.28 8.25 41.56
C ILE A 111 -6.31 6.90 40.84
N LYS A 112 -7.10 5.94 41.32
CA LYS A 112 -7.24 4.63 40.66
C LYS A 112 -7.82 4.76 39.25
N HIS A 113 -8.85 5.58 39.06
CA HIS A 113 -9.46 5.82 37.76
C HIS A 113 -8.50 6.50 36.78
N ILE A 114 -7.74 7.50 37.23
CA ILE A 114 -6.72 8.16 36.40
C ILE A 114 -5.65 7.14 36.00
N ARG A 115 -5.10 6.36 36.95
CA ARG A 115 -4.09 5.33 36.66
C ARG A 115 -4.61 4.27 35.70
N SER A 116 -5.83 3.78 35.90
CA SER A 116 -6.44 2.78 35.03
C SER A 116 -6.66 3.32 33.61
N GLY A 117 -7.15 4.56 33.48
CA GLY A 117 -7.31 5.19 32.17
C GLY A 117 -5.96 5.40 31.48
N THR A 118 -4.95 5.88 32.19
CA THR A 118 -3.60 6.07 31.62
C THR A 118 -3.01 4.76 31.12
N ARG A 119 -3.16 3.64 31.85
CA ARG A 119 -2.73 2.32 31.37
C ARG A 119 -3.44 1.92 30.08
N LYS A 120 -4.75 2.09 30.00
CA LYS A 120 -5.53 1.78 28.80
C LYS A 120 -5.14 2.63 27.59
N VAL A 121 -4.75 3.90 27.81
CA VAL A 121 -4.25 4.76 26.73
C VAL A 121 -2.93 4.23 26.19
N ILE A 122 -2.00 3.84 27.07
CA ILE A 122 -0.71 3.25 26.67
C ILE A 122 -0.92 1.95 25.90
N GLU A 123 -1.78 1.04 26.40
CA GLU A 123 -2.12 -0.22 25.72
C GLU A 123 -2.73 0.03 24.31
N LEU A 124 -3.55 1.07 24.16
CA LEU A 124 -4.11 1.47 22.87
C LEU A 124 -3.05 2.08 21.95
N GLU A 125 -2.11 2.87 22.47
CA GLU A 125 -0.99 3.42 21.69
C GLU A 125 -0.11 2.29 21.15
N GLU A 126 0.29 1.35 22.00
CA GLU A 126 1.08 0.17 21.58
C GLU A 126 0.36 -0.63 20.48
N SER A 127 -0.96 -0.82 20.62
CA SER A 127 -1.78 -1.51 19.62
C SER A 127 -1.86 -0.75 18.29
N ILE A 128 -2.02 0.59 18.35
CA ILE A 128 -2.04 1.46 17.17
C ILE A 128 -0.69 1.40 16.45
N ASP A 129 0.41 1.47 17.19
CA ASP A 129 1.76 1.47 16.60
C ASP A 129 2.09 0.11 15.96
N ALA A 130 1.67 -0.99 16.57
CA ALA A 130 1.78 -2.32 15.97
C ALA A 130 1.00 -2.40 14.64
N LEU A 131 -0.25 -1.94 14.61
CA LEU A 131 -1.07 -1.94 13.39
C LEU A 131 -0.51 -1.01 12.31
N LYS A 132 0.06 0.14 12.68
CA LYS A 132 0.76 1.02 11.73
C LYS A 132 1.97 0.31 11.12
N SER A 133 2.72 -0.45 11.91
CA SER A 133 3.85 -1.23 11.40
C SER A 133 3.39 -2.28 10.39
N GLU A 134 2.29 -2.99 10.67
CA GLU A 134 1.71 -3.95 9.71
C GLU A 134 1.20 -3.24 8.46
N LEU A 135 0.47 -2.13 8.60
CA LEU A 135 0.03 -1.32 7.47
C LEU A 135 1.20 -0.91 6.56
N SER A 136 2.31 -0.43 7.12
CA SER A 136 3.51 -0.08 6.35
C SER A 136 4.08 -1.27 5.57
N LYS A 137 4.08 -2.48 6.15
CA LYS A 137 4.50 -3.71 5.45
C LYS A 137 3.54 -4.07 4.32
N THR A 138 2.23 -3.94 4.55
CA THR A 138 1.19 -4.20 3.55
C THR A 138 1.29 -3.21 2.38
N CYS A 139 1.49 -1.92 2.66
CA CYS A 139 1.73 -0.90 1.62
C CYS A 139 3.01 -1.20 0.81
N LEU A 140 4.08 -1.66 1.47
CA LEU A 140 5.29 -2.09 0.76
C LEU A 140 5.04 -3.31 -0.13
N ARG A 141 4.25 -4.29 0.34
CA ARG A 141 3.86 -5.46 -0.45
C ARG A 141 3.03 -5.03 -1.66
N LYS A 142 2.09 -4.10 -1.48
CA LYS A 142 1.27 -3.50 -2.54
C LYS A 142 2.13 -2.89 -3.64
N ALA A 143 3.06 -2.01 -3.27
CA ALA A 143 3.93 -1.33 -4.22
C ALA A 143 4.80 -2.32 -5.03
N LYS A 144 5.23 -3.43 -4.41
CA LYS A 144 5.96 -4.50 -5.13
C LYS A 144 5.08 -5.21 -6.14
N VAL A 145 3.87 -5.60 -5.73
CA VAL A 145 2.88 -6.25 -6.61
C VAL A 145 2.55 -5.35 -7.79
N GLU A 146 2.29 -4.07 -7.55
CA GLU A 146 2.01 -3.06 -8.59
C GLU A 146 3.19 -2.90 -9.56
N ALA A 147 4.43 -2.81 -9.06
CA ALA A 147 5.61 -2.69 -9.91
C ALA A 147 5.80 -3.91 -10.83
N VAL A 148 5.61 -5.13 -10.30
CA VAL A 148 5.71 -6.37 -11.10
C VAL A 148 4.58 -6.46 -12.12
N TYR A 149 3.37 -6.05 -11.73
CA TYR A 149 2.21 -6.00 -12.62
C TYR A 149 2.46 -5.05 -13.80
N ILE A 150 2.90 -3.81 -13.53
CA ILE A 150 3.18 -2.80 -14.56
C ILE A 150 4.25 -3.29 -15.54
N SER A 151 5.33 -3.88 -15.02
CA SER A 151 6.40 -4.45 -15.85
C SER A 151 5.87 -5.58 -16.75
N SER A 152 5.08 -6.49 -16.19
CA SER A 152 4.51 -7.62 -16.93
C SER A 152 3.47 -7.18 -17.97
N MET A 153 2.63 -6.19 -17.64
CA MET A 153 1.69 -5.60 -18.59
C MET A 153 2.38 -4.87 -19.73
N SER A 154 3.49 -4.18 -19.49
CA SER A 154 4.29 -3.54 -20.54
C SER A 154 4.82 -4.56 -21.57
N ILE A 155 5.25 -5.74 -21.10
CA ILE A 155 5.66 -6.86 -21.96
C ILE A 155 4.47 -7.34 -22.82
N ILE A 156 3.32 -7.57 -22.19
CA ILE A 156 2.10 -8.02 -22.86
C ILE A 156 1.65 -7.00 -23.91
N GLU A 157 1.53 -5.73 -23.55
CA GLU A 157 1.12 -4.64 -24.45
C GLU A 157 2.02 -4.51 -25.66
N HIS A 158 3.35 -4.61 -25.46
CA HIS A 158 4.29 -4.55 -26.57
C HIS A 158 4.16 -5.76 -27.50
N HIS A 159 4.01 -6.96 -26.96
CA HIS A 159 3.78 -8.16 -27.75
C HIS A 159 2.46 -8.07 -28.54
N VAL A 160 1.38 -7.64 -27.87
CA VAL A 160 0.06 -7.39 -28.47
C VAL A 160 0.13 -6.39 -29.63
N ALA A 161 0.85 -5.28 -29.45
CA ALA A 161 0.98 -4.23 -30.45
C ALA A 161 1.78 -4.66 -31.68
N ASN A 162 2.70 -5.63 -31.53
CA ASN A 162 3.55 -6.11 -32.61
C ASN A 162 2.96 -7.31 -33.37
N GLU A 163 2.13 -8.13 -32.73
CA GLU A 163 1.58 -9.35 -33.35
C GLU A 163 0.13 -9.22 -33.82
N GLY A 164 -0.57 -8.11 -33.54
CA GLY A 164 -1.91 -7.83 -34.08
C GLY A 164 -3.05 -8.73 -33.57
N GLU A 165 -2.75 -9.89 -32.99
CA GLU A 165 -3.73 -10.81 -32.37
C GLU A 165 -4.00 -10.51 -30.88
N GLY A 166 -3.12 -9.73 -30.23
CA GLY A 166 -3.22 -9.48 -28.79
C GLY A 166 -4.32 -8.52 -28.33
N LEU A 167 -5.03 -7.88 -29.27
CA LEU A 167 -6.17 -6.99 -28.97
C LEU A 167 -7.27 -7.73 -28.19
N PHE A 168 -7.39 -9.05 -28.38
CA PHE A 168 -8.33 -9.91 -27.65
C PHE A 168 -7.92 -10.14 -26.18
N LEU A 169 -6.63 -10.31 -25.90
CA LEU A 169 -6.11 -10.54 -24.54
C LEU A 169 -6.02 -9.24 -23.73
N GLY A 170 -5.67 -8.12 -24.37
CA GLY A 170 -5.74 -6.79 -23.74
C GLY A 170 -7.16 -6.40 -23.33
N CYS A 171 -8.17 -6.74 -24.15
CA CYS A 171 -9.58 -6.58 -23.77
C CYS A 171 -9.98 -7.50 -22.61
N LEU A 172 -9.45 -8.72 -22.52
CA LEU A 172 -9.74 -9.65 -21.42
C LEU A 172 -9.16 -9.16 -20.08
N ALA A 173 -7.94 -8.61 -20.10
CA ALA A 173 -7.33 -7.99 -18.92
C ALA A 173 -8.10 -6.73 -18.46
N TYR A 174 -8.57 -5.90 -19.39
CA TYR A 174 -9.39 -4.72 -19.08
C TYR A 174 -10.77 -5.09 -18.51
N VAL A 175 -11.42 -6.13 -19.05
CA VAL A 175 -12.72 -6.62 -18.56
C VAL A 175 -12.60 -7.23 -17.16
N MET A 176 -11.53 -7.95 -16.84
CA MET A 176 -11.34 -8.53 -15.49
C MET A 176 -11.01 -7.49 -14.41
N MET A 177 -10.64 -6.27 -14.77
CA MET A 177 -10.39 -5.16 -13.83
C MET A 177 -11.61 -4.27 -13.57
N MET A 178 -12.70 -4.41 -14.33
CA MET A 178 -13.89 -3.56 -14.25
C MET A 178 -15.07 -4.20 -13.48
N GLU A 179 -14.87 -5.37 -12.86
CA GLU A 179 -15.84 -6.04 -11.96
C GLU A 179 -15.35 -6.07 -10.51
#